data_AF-A0A816ZDQ9-F1
#
_entry.id   AF-A0A816ZDQ9-F1
#
_cell.length_a   1.000
_cell.length_b   1.000
_cell.length_c   1.000
_cell.angle_alpha   90.00
_cell.angle_beta   90.00
_cell.angle_gamma   90.00
#
_symmetry.space_group_name_H-M   'P 1'
#
loop_
_entity.id
_entity.type
_entity.pdbx_description
1 polymer ?
#
loop_
_entity_poly.entity_id
_entity_poly.type
_entity_poly.pdbx_seq_one_letter_code
_entity_poly.pdbx_strand_id
1 'polypeptide(L)'
;MQDSAIMICYRECFLNLEKFNGGEEYKILQFIHNIERIGKMIDANDNLLYCMCMAKLDDEAQRWYEENVSLIQWKQLKSALLDRFTTSDSSSEIFEQLKERREEQQHQCYVCQEQFLSHNNLQQHLHQKCYPSEASLENNTINILDEETLNYNDREGVHVRDEPSNEI
;
A
#
# COMPACT_ATOMS: atom_id res chain seq x y z
N MET A 1 11.35 9.96 11.12
CA MET A 1 11.70 8.68 10.48
C MET A 1 10.58 8.18 9.56
N GLN A 2 9.30 8.30 9.93
CA GLN A 2 8.16 7.80 9.15
C GLN A 2 8.03 8.44 7.75
N ASP A 3 8.21 9.77 7.63
CA ASP A 3 8.15 10.48 6.35
C ASP A 3 9.26 10.06 5.37
N SER A 4 10.43 9.68 5.90
CA SER A 4 11.55 9.22 5.06
C SER A 4 11.25 7.86 4.42
N ALA A 5 10.59 6.96 5.13
CA ALA A 5 10.19 5.66 4.59
C ALA A 5 9.12 5.83 3.51
N ILE A 6 8.10 6.66 3.75
CA ILE A 6 7.03 6.95 2.78
C ILE A 6 7.62 7.49 1.47
N MET A 7 8.58 8.41 1.53
CA MET A 7 9.21 8.99 0.34
C MET A 7 10.05 7.98 -0.44
N ILE A 8 10.72 7.04 0.25
CA ILE A 8 11.44 5.93 -0.41
C ILE A 8 10.44 5.02 -1.12
N CYS A 9 9.35 4.64 -0.46
CA CYS A 9 8.33 3.77 -1.04
C CYS A 9 7.63 4.43 -2.24
N TYR A 10 7.29 5.72 -2.13
CA TYR A 10 6.77 6.51 -3.25
C TYR A 10 7.71 6.46 -4.45
N ARG A 11 9.01 6.73 -4.23
CA ARG A 11 10.01 6.77 -5.30
C ARG A 11 10.12 5.42 -6.00
N GLU A 12 10.21 4.33 -5.24
CA GLU A 12 10.28 2.98 -5.80
C GLU A 12 9.02 2.61 -6.57
N CYS A 13 7.83 2.86 -6.01
CA CYS A 13 6.56 2.60 -6.69
C CYS A 13 6.43 3.41 -7.98
N PHE A 14 6.81 4.70 -7.94
CA PHE A 14 6.71 5.57 -9.10
C PHE A 14 7.74 5.20 -10.18
N LEU A 15 8.96 4.81 -9.81
CA LEU A 15 9.96 4.35 -10.77
C LEU A 15 9.52 3.07 -11.48
N ASN A 16 8.99 2.10 -10.73
CA ASN A 16 8.52 0.82 -11.26
C ASN A 16 7.16 0.86 -11.96
N LEU A 17 6.42 1.98 -11.86
CA LEU A 17 5.19 2.16 -12.62
C LEU A 17 5.50 2.12 -14.13
N GLU A 18 4.90 1.15 -14.82
CA GLU A 18 4.98 1.03 -16.27
C GLU A 18 4.42 2.28 -16.95
N LYS A 19 5.06 2.67 -18.05
CA LYS A 19 4.58 3.77 -18.87
C LYS A 19 3.34 3.34 -19.66
N PHE A 20 2.43 4.27 -19.87
CA PHE A 20 1.25 4.07 -20.71
C PHE A 20 1.49 4.63 -22.10
N ASN A 21 1.54 3.75 -23.10
CA ASN A 21 1.85 4.09 -24.48
C ASN A 21 0.61 4.40 -25.34
N GLY A 22 -0.62 4.27 -24.81
CA GLY A 22 -1.86 4.38 -25.58
C GLY A 22 -2.39 3.06 -26.15
N GLY A 23 -1.81 1.92 -25.76
CA GLY A 23 -2.24 0.59 -26.20
C GLY A 23 -3.51 0.05 -25.52
N GLU A 24 -3.56 -1.27 -25.31
CA GLU A 24 -4.73 -2.06 -24.84
C GLU A 24 -5.63 -1.36 -23.79
N GLU A 25 -6.94 -1.42 -24.03
CA GLU A 25 -7.98 -0.72 -23.26
C GLU A 25 -7.93 -0.95 -21.74
N TYR A 26 -7.70 -2.18 -21.28
CA TYR A 26 -7.68 -2.47 -19.84
C TYR A 26 -6.46 -1.83 -19.13
N LYS A 27 -5.43 -1.46 -19.89
CA LYS A 27 -4.21 -0.86 -19.34
C LYS A 27 -4.40 0.59 -18.93
N ILE A 28 -5.31 1.37 -19.56
CA ILE A 28 -5.52 2.76 -19.15
C ILE A 28 -6.16 2.83 -17.75
N LEU A 29 -7.10 1.95 -17.45
CA LEU A 29 -7.75 1.90 -16.14
C LEU A 29 -6.76 1.52 -15.03
N GLN A 30 -5.92 0.50 -15.29
CA GLN A 30 -4.90 0.07 -14.34
C GLN A 30 -3.82 1.15 -14.16
N PHE A 31 -3.43 1.82 -15.24
CA PHE A 31 -2.48 2.92 -15.21
C PHE A 31 -2.98 4.08 -14.33
N ILE A 32 -4.20 4.57 -14.58
CA ILE A 32 -4.81 5.65 -13.81
C ILE A 32 -4.95 5.27 -12.33
N HIS A 33 -5.39 4.03 -12.06
CA HIS A 33 -5.48 3.53 -10.69
C HIS A 33 -4.13 3.55 -9.98
N ASN A 34 -3.07 3.08 -10.65
CA ASN A 34 -1.73 3.07 -10.08
C ASN A 34 -1.21 4.48 -9.79
N ILE A 35 -1.48 5.46 -10.67
CA ILE A 35 -1.14 6.87 -10.42
C ILE A 35 -1.84 7.39 -9.16
N GLU A 36 -3.15 7.18 -9.03
CA GLU A 36 -3.91 7.63 -7.85
C GLU A 36 -3.49 6.93 -6.57
N ARG A 37 -3.18 5.62 -6.66
CA ARG A 37 -2.68 4.82 -5.54
C ARG A 37 -1.34 5.34 -5.03
N ILE A 38 -0.40 5.62 -5.94
CA ILE A 38 0.91 6.18 -5.58
C ILE A 38 0.74 7.60 -5.03
N GLY A 39 -0.15 8.41 -5.61
CA GLY A 39 -0.43 9.75 -5.11
C GLY A 39 -0.97 9.76 -3.68
N LYS A 40 -1.85 8.82 -3.33
CA LYS A 40 -2.36 8.68 -1.95
C LYS A 40 -1.25 8.41 -0.92
N MET A 41 -0.14 7.78 -1.30
CA MET A 41 0.97 7.51 -0.38
C MET A 41 1.61 8.80 0.14
N ILE A 42 1.55 9.87 -0.65
CA ILE A 42 2.19 11.16 -0.36
C ILE A 42 1.18 12.30 -0.20
N ASP A 43 -0.10 11.96 -0.01
CA ASP A 43 -1.21 12.93 0.02
C ASP A 43 -1.17 13.91 -1.17
N ALA A 44 -0.97 13.37 -2.36
CA ALA A 44 -0.81 14.15 -3.59
C ALA A 44 -2.08 14.95 -3.92
N ASN A 45 -1.90 16.24 -4.19
CA ASN A 45 -2.94 17.07 -4.80
C ASN A 45 -3.06 16.82 -6.31
N ASP A 46 -4.09 17.39 -6.92
CA ASP A 46 -4.39 17.26 -8.36
C ASP A 46 -3.21 17.67 -9.27
N ASN A 47 -2.42 18.68 -8.89
CA ASN A 47 -1.27 19.10 -9.69
C ASN A 47 -0.16 18.04 -9.68
N LEU A 48 0.04 17.37 -8.55
CA LEU A 48 1.06 16.34 -8.41
C LEU A 48 0.64 15.05 -9.15
N LEU A 49 -0.64 14.65 -9.04
CA LEU A 49 -1.19 13.54 -9.82
C LEU A 49 -1.07 13.78 -11.34
N TYR A 50 -1.34 15.02 -11.75
CA TYR A 50 -1.14 15.45 -13.13
C TYR A 50 0.33 15.27 -13.58
N CYS A 51 1.29 15.81 -12.82
CA CYS A 51 2.72 15.68 -13.15
C CYS A 51 3.17 14.21 -13.19
N MET A 52 2.70 13.40 -12.24
CA MET A 52 2.99 11.97 -12.20
C MET A 52 2.48 11.23 -13.43
N CYS A 53 1.24 11.51 -13.83
CA CYS A 53 0.64 10.91 -15.03
C CYS A 53 1.44 11.30 -16.27
N MET A 54 1.70 12.60 -16.45
CA MET A 54 2.46 13.14 -17.58
C MET A 54 3.84 12.52 -17.74
N ALA A 55 4.56 12.32 -16.64
CA ALA A 55 5.88 11.71 -16.66
C ALA A 55 5.87 10.21 -17.04
N LYS A 56 4.70 9.59 -17.09
CA LYS A 56 4.52 8.16 -17.41
C LYS A 56 3.69 7.92 -18.67
N LEU A 57 3.26 8.97 -19.36
CA LEU A 57 2.78 8.81 -20.74
C LEU A 57 3.97 8.53 -21.66
N ASP A 58 3.73 7.71 -22.67
CA ASP A 58 4.69 7.43 -23.74
C ASP A 58 3.94 7.34 -25.08
N ASP A 59 4.71 7.32 -26.16
CA ASP A 59 4.27 7.03 -27.52
C ASP A 59 2.94 7.71 -27.95
N GLU A 60 1.91 6.94 -28.31
CA GLU A 60 0.62 7.49 -28.80
C GLU A 60 -0.09 8.33 -27.73
N ALA A 61 -0.08 7.89 -26.48
CA ALA A 61 -0.69 8.64 -25.39
C ALA A 61 0.02 9.98 -25.12
N GLN A 62 1.36 10.00 -25.24
CA GLN A 62 2.11 11.24 -25.13
C GLN A 62 1.82 12.18 -26.31
N ARG A 63 1.85 11.68 -27.56
CA ARG A 63 1.55 12.51 -28.74
C ARG A 63 0.13 13.09 -28.68
N TRP A 64 -0.85 12.28 -28.29
CA TRP A 64 -2.22 12.73 -28.09
C TRP A 64 -2.30 13.86 -27.06
N TYR A 65 -1.57 13.75 -25.95
CA TYR A 65 -1.53 14.82 -24.96
C TYR A 65 -0.87 16.09 -25.51
N GLU A 66 0.23 15.98 -26.26
CA GLU A 66 0.95 17.12 -26.85
C GLU A 66 0.07 17.91 -27.85
N GLU A 67 -0.96 17.29 -28.40
CA GLU A 67 -1.98 17.95 -29.21
C GLU A 67 -3.10 18.60 -28.36
N ASN A 68 -3.19 18.25 -27.07
CA ASN A 68 -4.24 18.65 -26.11
C ASN A 68 -3.67 19.32 -24.83
N VAL A 69 -2.65 20.18 -24.99
CA VAL A 69 -1.90 20.84 -23.89
C VAL A 69 -2.76 21.75 -22.98
N SER A 70 -4.00 22.04 -23.35
CA SER A 70 -4.93 22.84 -22.53
C SER A 70 -5.41 22.13 -21.25
N LEU A 71 -5.12 20.84 -21.10
CA LEU A 71 -5.48 20.04 -19.92
C LEU A 71 -4.46 20.27 -18.80
N ILE A 72 -4.78 21.15 -17.85
CA ILE A 72 -3.86 21.54 -16.75
C ILE A 72 -4.19 20.91 -15.39
N GLN A 73 -5.31 20.17 -15.29
CA GLN A 73 -5.77 19.56 -14.03
C GLN A 73 -5.94 18.06 -14.17
N TRP A 74 -5.62 17.32 -13.10
CA TRP A 74 -5.76 15.86 -13.05
C TRP A 74 -7.16 15.39 -13.43
N LYS A 75 -8.21 16.00 -12.87
CA LYS A 75 -9.59 15.62 -13.16
C LYS A 75 -9.93 15.72 -14.66
N GLN A 76 -9.45 16.76 -15.32
CA GLN A 76 -9.67 16.99 -16.75
C GLN A 76 -8.86 16.01 -17.59
N LEU A 77 -7.57 15.86 -17.28
CA LEU A 77 -6.67 14.92 -17.96
C LEU A 77 -7.15 13.47 -17.83
N LYS A 78 -7.50 13.04 -16.62
CA LYS A 78 -8.04 11.72 -16.33
C LYS A 78 -9.29 11.43 -17.16
N SER A 79 -10.23 12.37 -17.19
CA SER A 79 -11.47 12.20 -17.97
C SER A 79 -11.18 12.07 -19.46
N ALA A 80 -10.28 12.90 -19.99
CA ALA A 80 -9.92 12.90 -21.40
C ALA A 80 -9.13 11.64 -21.81
N LEU A 81 -8.21 11.16 -20.95
CA LEU A 81 -7.50 9.90 -21.15
C LEU A 81 -8.45 8.70 -21.16
N LEU A 82 -9.39 8.66 -20.21
CA LEU A 82 -10.40 7.60 -20.17
C LEU A 82 -11.29 7.63 -21.41
N ASP A 83 -11.80 8.79 -21.80
CA ASP A 83 -12.63 8.93 -23.00
C ASP A 83 -11.89 8.50 -24.28
N ARG A 84 -10.60 8.85 -24.39
CA ARG A 84 -9.78 8.55 -25.56
C ARG A 84 -9.37 7.08 -25.66
N PHE A 85 -8.91 6.50 -24.56
CA PHE A 85 -8.24 5.19 -24.56
C PHE A 85 -9.10 4.05 -24.01
N THR A 86 -10.35 4.34 -23.64
CA THR A 86 -11.34 3.31 -23.35
C THR A 86 -12.20 3.12 -24.59
N THR A 87 -11.96 2.08 -25.40
CA THR A 87 -12.81 1.78 -26.54
C THR A 87 -14.22 1.45 -26.07
N SER A 88 -15.19 2.19 -26.60
CA SER A 88 -16.63 1.98 -26.34
C SER A 88 -17.00 0.51 -26.53
N ASP A 89 -17.09 -0.27 -25.45
CA ASP A 89 -18.18 -1.22 -25.26
C ASP A 89 -18.43 -1.50 -23.78
N SER A 90 -19.58 -0.98 -23.33
CA SER A 90 -20.20 -1.14 -22.02
C SER A 90 -19.49 -0.47 -20.83
N SER A 91 -19.96 0.74 -20.53
CA SER A 91 -19.77 1.42 -19.25
C SER A 91 -20.12 0.54 -18.02
N SER A 92 -20.94 -0.50 -18.21
CA SER A 92 -21.27 -1.51 -17.20
C SER A 92 -20.12 -2.45 -16.85
N GLU A 93 -19.37 -2.97 -17.83
CA GLU A 93 -18.24 -3.88 -17.57
C GLU A 93 -17.07 -3.13 -16.93
N ILE A 94 -16.84 -1.89 -17.36
CA ILE A 94 -15.87 -0.99 -16.74
C ILE A 94 -16.28 -0.67 -15.30
N PHE A 95 -17.56 -0.40 -15.06
CA PHE A 95 -18.06 -0.09 -13.72
C PHE A 95 -17.93 -1.28 -12.77
N GLU A 96 -18.29 -2.49 -13.21
CA GLU A 96 -18.09 -3.69 -12.40
C GLU A 96 -16.61 -3.99 -12.19
N GLN A 97 -15.74 -3.85 -13.20
CA GLN A 97 -14.29 -3.98 -13.00
C GLN A 97 -13.72 -2.94 -12.02
N LEU A 98 -14.22 -1.70 -12.03
CA LEU A 98 -13.82 -0.66 -11.08
C LEU A 98 -14.32 -0.95 -9.67
N LYS A 99 -15.47 -1.60 -9.54
CA LYS A 99 -16.08 -2.00 -8.27
C LYS A 99 -15.37 -3.23 -7.70
N GLU A 100 -15.14 -4.26 -8.49
CA GLU A 100 -14.36 -5.45 -8.11
C GLU A 100 -12.93 -5.07 -7.72
N ARG A 101 -12.22 -4.25 -8.52
CA ARG A 101 -10.86 -3.78 -8.12
C ARG A 101 -10.86 -2.96 -6.82
N ARG A 102 -11.92 -2.21 -6.53
CA ARG A 102 -12.07 -1.47 -5.27
C ARG A 102 -12.25 -2.43 -4.08
N GLU A 103 -12.88 -3.57 -4.31
CA GLU A 103 -13.19 -4.57 -3.29
C GLU A 103 -12.03 -5.58 -3.09
N GLU A 104 -11.30 -5.95 -4.16
CA GLU A 104 -10.24 -6.97 -4.15
C GLU A 104 -8.84 -6.44 -3.77
N GLN A 105 -8.54 -5.16 -3.99
CA GLN A 105 -7.16 -4.62 -3.88
C GLN A 105 -6.91 -3.79 -2.62
N GLN A 106 -7.69 -3.95 -1.56
CA GLN A 106 -7.60 -3.02 -0.42
C GLN A 106 -6.19 -2.99 0.20
N HIS A 107 -5.42 -4.08 0.14
CA HIS A 107 -4.06 -4.12 0.67
C HIS A 107 -3.13 -5.01 -0.16
N GLN A 108 -2.34 -4.47 -1.10
CA GLN A 108 -1.37 -5.23 -1.91
C GLN A 108 0.09 -4.81 -1.59
N CYS A 109 1.05 -5.73 -1.40
CA CYS A 109 2.48 -5.37 -1.25
C CYS A 109 2.96 -4.80 -2.58
N TYR A 110 3.49 -3.58 -2.54
CA TYR A 110 4.00 -2.92 -3.74
C TYR A 110 5.39 -3.44 -4.17
N VAL A 111 6.07 -4.23 -3.34
CA VAL A 111 7.37 -4.86 -3.68
C VAL A 111 7.18 -6.21 -4.36
N CYS A 112 6.32 -7.09 -3.83
CA CYS A 112 6.12 -8.45 -4.37
C CYS A 112 4.73 -8.69 -4.98
N GLN A 113 3.85 -7.68 -4.98
CA GLN A 113 2.50 -7.72 -5.54
C GLN A 113 1.51 -8.70 -4.86
N GLU A 114 1.86 -9.29 -3.71
CA GLU A 114 0.94 -10.11 -2.90
C GLU A 114 -0.26 -9.31 -2.39
N GLN A 115 -1.45 -9.90 -2.40
CA GLN A 115 -2.69 -9.28 -1.89
C GLN A 115 -2.99 -9.75 -0.46
N PHE A 116 -3.55 -8.84 0.34
CA PHE A 116 -3.86 -9.02 1.75
C PHE A 116 -5.29 -8.55 2.03
N LEU A 117 -5.98 -9.30 2.90
CA LEU A 117 -7.35 -9.00 3.32
C LEU A 117 -7.41 -7.86 4.37
N SER A 118 -6.28 -7.41 4.91
CA SER A 118 -6.24 -6.32 5.90
C SER A 118 -4.98 -5.47 5.80
N HIS A 119 -5.10 -4.19 6.18
CA HIS A 119 -3.98 -3.25 6.20
C HIS A 119 -2.86 -3.70 7.14
N ASN A 120 -3.21 -4.36 8.25
CA ASN A 120 -2.26 -4.87 9.23
C ASN A 120 -1.40 -5.99 8.64
N ASN A 121 -2.01 -6.89 7.86
CA ASN A 121 -1.29 -7.97 7.20
C ASN A 121 -0.31 -7.43 6.15
N LEU A 122 -0.72 -6.41 5.40
CA LEU A 122 0.17 -5.71 4.48
C LEU A 122 1.32 -5.00 5.21
N GLN A 123 1.06 -4.28 6.30
CA GLN A 123 2.09 -3.62 7.10
C GLN A 123 3.13 -4.61 7.65
N GLN A 124 2.67 -5.73 8.22
CA GLN A 124 3.55 -6.76 8.73
C GLN A 124 4.37 -7.40 7.61
N HIS A 125 3.73 -7.72 6.49
CA HIS A 125 4.40 -8.27 5.33
C HIS A 125 5.46 -7.30 4.76
N LEU A 126 5.15 -6.00 4.72
CA LEU A 126 6.10 -4.99 4.32
C LEU A 126 7.31 -4.95 5.25
N HIS A 127 7.10 -5.03 6.56
CA HIS A 127 8.18 -4.96 7.55
C HIS A 127 9.05 -6.22 7.61
N GLN A 128 8.47 -7.40 7.38
CA GLN A 128 9.15 -8.68 7.60
C GLN A 128 9.66 -9.33 6.31
N LYS A 129 8.96 -9.12 5.18
CA LYS A 129 9.24 -9.83 3.92
C LYS A 129 9.69 -8.91 2.80
N CYS A 130 9.04 -7.76 2.63
CA CYS A 130 9.38 -6.82 1.55
C CYS A 130 10.52 -5.84 1.96
N TYR A 131 10.70 -5.54 3.26
CA TYR A 131 11.77 -4.71 3.83
C TYR A 131 12.39 -5.35 5.07
N PRO A 132 13.05 -6.52 4.96
CA PRO A 132 13.80 -7.03 6.08
C PRO A 132 14.88 -5.99 6.41
N SER A 133 14.75 -5.31 7.54
CA SER A 133 15.90 -4.64 8.14
C SER A 133 16.98 -5.70 8.35
N GLU A 134 18.24 -5.35 8.11
CA GLU A 134 19.39 -6.26 8.27
C GLU A 134 19.49 -6.87 9.70
N ALA A 135 18.60 -6.49 10.62
CA ALA A 135 18.46 -7.02 11.98
C ALA A 135 17.54 -8.26 12.11
N SER A 136 16.86 -8.74 11.06
CA SER A 136 15.83 -9.81 11.19
C SER A 136 16.28 -11.22 10.76
N LEU A 137 17.58 -11.41 10.46
CA LEU A 137 18.14 -12.74 10.15
C LEU A 137 18.58 -13.54 11.40
N GLU A 138 18.47 -12.98 12.59
CA GLU A 138 18.68 -13.69 13.85
C GLU A 138 17.36 -13.82 14.60
N ASN A 139 16.54 -14.80 14.24
CA ASN A 139 15.66 -15.54 15.15
C ASN A 139 14.96 -16.69 14.40
N ASN A 140 15.78 -17.59 13.85
CA ASN A 140 15.35 -18.97 13.65
C ASN A 140 15.79 -19.79 14.87
N THR A 141 14.98 -19.73 15.93
CA THR A 141 14.89 -20.85 16.87
C THR A 141 13.42 -21.23 16.98
N ILE A 142 13.06 -22.20 16.14
CA ILE A 142 11.91 -23.06 16.37
C ILE A 142 12.05 -23.62 17.79
N ASN A 143 11.11 -23.30 18.68
CA ASN A 143 10.78 -24.14 19.82
C ASN A 143 9.26 -24.27 19.85
N ILE A 144 8.78 -25.24 19.09
CA ILE A 144 7.54 -25.94 19.40
C ILE A 144 7.91 -26.90 20.54
N LEU A 145 7.45 -26.62 21.75
CA LEU A 145 7.07 -27.66 22.70
C LEU A 145 5.80 -27.22 23.41
N ASP A 146 4.91 -28.21 23.52
CA ASP A 146 3.48 -28.12 23.72
C ASP A 146 3.02 -27.67 25.12
N GLU A 147 1.72 -27.38 25.14
CA GLU A 147 0.81 -27.34 26.29
C GLU A 147 1.16 -28.31 27.41
N GLU A 148 1.10 -27.86 28.67
CA GLU A 148 0.12 -28.36 29.64
C GLU A 148 0.31 -27.77 31.05
N THR A 149 -0.83 -27.52 31.70
CA THR A 149 -1.09 -27.56 33.16
C THR A 149 -0.67 -26.40 34.06
N LEU A 150 -1.68 -25.58 34.40
CA LEU A 150 -2.20 -25.37 35.76
C LEU A 150 -1.30 -25.89 36.91
N ASN A 151 -0.88 -25.04 37.86
CA ASN A 151 -1.36 -25.16 39.25
C ASN A 151 -0.93 -24.01 40.19
N TYR A 152 -1.81 -23.80 41.15
CA TYR A 152 -1.75 -23.07 42.41
C TYR A 152 -0.42 -23.08 43.20
N ASN A 153 -0.20 -21.94 43.86
CA ASN A 153 0.20 -21.69 45.25
C ASN A 153 1.21 -22.60 46.00
N ASP A 154 2.07 -21.86 46.72
CA ASP A 154 2.44 -22.00 48.13
C ASP A 154 3.82 -22.57 48.55
N ARG A 155 4.47 -21.74 49.38
CA ARG A 155 5.49 -21.98 50.42
C ARG A 155 6.91 -22.33 49.96
N GLU A 156 7.99 -21.83 50.56
CA GLU A 156 8.29 -21.47 51.95
C GLU A 156 9.30 -20.30 52.01
N GLY A 157 9.29 -19.53 53.09
CA GLY A 157 10.33 -18.54 53.38
C GLY A 157 10.06 -17.63 54.56
N VAL A 158 9.78 -18.22 55.73
CA VAL A 158 9.56 -17.56 57.03
C VAL A 158 10.81 -16.86 57.54
N HIS A 159 10.69 -15.59 57.98
CA HIS A 159 11.40 -15.13 59.18
C HIS A 159 10.58 -14.05 59.92
N VAL A 160 10.09 -14.42 61.10
CA VAL A 160 9.40 -13.58 62.11
C VAL A 160 10.45 -12.97 63.06
N ARG A 161 10.18 -11.77 63.59
CA ARG A 161 10.45 -11.18 64.93
C ARG A 161 10.13 -9.66 64.86
N ASP A 162 9.53 -8.92 65.78
CA ASP A 162 8.69 -9.09 66.98
C ASP A 162 8.14 -7.67 67.29
N GLU A 163 6.82 -7.54 67.57
CA GLU A 163 6.10 -6.62 68.50
C GLU A 163 6.32 -5.06 68.54
N PRO A 164 5.46 -4.28 69.25
CA PRO A 164 3.99 -4.30 69.31
C PRO A 164 3.33 -2.88 69.22
N SER A 165 2.00 -2.90 69.04
CA SER A 165 0.91 -1.98 69.45
C SER A 165 1.22 -0.58 70.03
N ASN A 166 0.56 0.46 69.48
CA ASN A 166 -0.52 1.13 70.24
C ASN A 166 -1.40 2.05 69.39
N GLU A 167 -2.69 2.01 69.75
CA GLU A 167 -3.84 2.79 69.30
C GLU A 167 -3.73 4.28 69.69
N ILE A 168 -4.30 5.16 68.86
CA ILE A 168 -5.12 6.33 69.29
C ILE A 168 -6.27 6.47 68.28
#